data_AF-A0A425WNY3-F1
#
_entry.id   AF-A0A425WNY3-F1
#
_cell.length_a   1.000
_cell.length_b   1.000
_cell.length_c   1.000
_cell.angle_alpha   90.00
_cell.angle_beta   90.00
_cell.angle_gamma   90.00
#
_symmetry.space_group_name_H-M   'P 1'
#
loop_
_entity.id
_entity.type
_entity.pdbx_description
1 polymer ?
#
loop_
_entity_poly.entity_id
_entity_poly.type
_entity_poly.pdbx_seq_one_letter_code
_entity_poly.pdbx_strand_id
1 'polypeptide(L)'
;MHEFCDFVLAEWISNVETIACDMNADFGRAFLKRHPHLSVVYDRFHLVKNFNEKVICKVRKDKQARLKEEGDSEAARSLKHSTYILKSCADTRKRKDCDARAGRLVSRGSALFGKQEALQKGGARKRCEELISQNELPFACDIVDEMLTQAYSCTDADEIRAAMERIVDMYRGTGDRHFARVARLVEGHMEGIVAQARHHISNGRVEGTNQMIKTLRRAG
;
A
#
# COMPACT_ATOMS: atom_id res chain seq x y z
N MET A 1 0.13 -17.17 21.50
CA MET A 1 -1.23 -16.79 21.10
C MET A 1 -2.27 -17.61 21.84
N HIS A 2 -2.12 -18.94 21.91
CA HIS A 2 -3.01 -19.84 22.66
C HIS A 2 -3.25 -19.41 24.12
N GLU A 3 -2.20 -19.16 24.90
CA GLU A 3 -2.36 -18.72 26.31
C GLU A 3 -2.96 -17.31 26.47
N PHE A 4 -2.78 -16.41 25.52
CA PHE A 4 -3.30 -15.04 25.61
C PHE A 4 -4.82 -14.99 25.41
N CYS A 5 -5.36 -15.80 24.50
CA CYS A 5 -6.80 -15.91 24.26
C CYS A 5 -7.52 -16.56 25.46
N ASP A 6 -6.91 -17.58 26.07
CA ASP A 6 -7.52 -18.29 27.20
C ASP A 6 -7.40 -17.51 28.52
N PHE A 7 -6.38 -16.66 28.71
CA PHE A 7 -6.14 -15.96 29.99
C PHE A 7 -6.87 -14.62 30.15
N VAL A 8 -7.19 -13.88 29.07
CA VAL A 8 -7.69 -12.49 29.19
C VAL A 8 -9.04 -12.25 28.52
N LEU A 9 -9.55 -13.15 27.66
CA LEU A 9 -10.45 -12.69 26.59
C LEU A 9 -11.76 -13.47 26.38
N ALA A 10 -12.07 -14.59 27.04
CA ALA A 10 -13.29 -15.35 26.68
C ALA A 10 -14.59 -14.53 26.79
N GLU A 11 -14.77 -13.80 27.90
CA GLU A 11 -15.93 -12.92 28.13
C GLU A 11 -15.82 -11.58 27.37
N TRP A 12 -14.60 -11.06 27.20
CA TRP A 12 -14.42 -9.82 26.46
C TRP A 12 -14.64 -10.02 24.96
N ILE A 13 -14.12 -11.10 24.39
CA ILE A 13 -14.17 -11.41 22.95
C ILE A 13 -15.57 -11.85 22.51
N SER A 14 -16.41 -12.35 23.42
CA SER A 14 -17.83 -12.59 23.12
C SER A 14 -18.60 -11.29 22.87
N ASN A 15 -18.09 -10.16 23.38
CA ASN A 15 -18.63 -8.82 23.11
C ASN A 15 -17.95 -8.13 21.92
N VAL A 16 -16.92 -8.76 21.32
CA VAL A 16 -16.26 -8.24 20.12
C VAL A 16 -16.99 -8.77 18.89
N GLU A 17 -17.34 -7.87 17.99
CA GLU A 17 -17.97 -8.19 16.71
C GLU A 17 -16.95 -8.36 15.57
N THR A 18 -15.82 -7.63 15.62
CA THR A 18 -14.91 -7.53 14.49
C THR A 18 -13.47 -7.29 14.94
N ILE A 19 -12.51 -7.86 14.20
CA ILE A 19 -11.07 -7.66 14.41
C ILE A 19 -10.40 -7.17 13.13
N ALA A 20 -9.47 -6.22 13.26
CA ALA A 20 -8.61 -5.82 12.15
C ALA A 20 -7.34 -6.69 12.12
N CYS A 21 -7.03 -7.28 10.98
CA CYS A 21 -5.88 -8.18 10.79
C CYS A 21 -4.98 -7.73 9.63
N ASP A 22 -3.70 -8.08 9.71
CA ASP A 22 -2.81 -8.07 8.54
C ASP A 22 -3.28 -9.13 7.53
N MET A 23 -2.83 -9.04 6.27
CA MET A 23 -3.09 -9.96 5.15
C MET A 23 -2.44 -11.34 5.34
N ASN A 24 -1.98 -11.68 6.54
CA ASN A 24 -1.61 -13.03 6.87
C ASN A 24 -2.87 -13.77 7.34
N ALA A 25 -3.42 -14.59 6.45
CA ALA A 25 -4.64 -15.34 6.70
C ALA A 25 -4.55 -16.34 7.87
N ASP A 26 -3.36 -16.73 8.34
CA ASP A 26 -3.22 -17.63 9.49
C ASP A 26 -3.79 -17.02 10.78
N PHE A 27 -3.59 -15.72 10.98
CA PHE A 27 -4.10 -15.02 12.16
C PHE A 27 -5.63 -14.98 12.14
N GLY A 28 -6.22 -14.51 11.03
CA GLY A 28 -7.67 -14.47 10.88
C GLY A 28 -8.32 -15.85 11.04
N ARG A 29 -7.74 -16.88 10.40
CA ARG A 29 -8.22 -18.27 10.54
C ARG A 29 -8.15 -18.77 11.97
N ALA A 30 -7.09 -18.46 12.71
CA ALA A 30 -6.96 -18.88 14.10
C ALA A 30 -8.06 -18.27 14.98
N PHE A 31 -8.39 -16.99 14.78
CA PHE A 31 -9.50 -16.33 15.48
C PHE A 31 -10.86 -16.93 15.10
N LEU A 32 -11.14 -17.09 13.80
CA LEU A 32 -12.41 -17.65 13.33
C LEU A 32 -12.64 -19.09 13.79
N LYS A 33 -11.57 -19.91 13.88
CA LYS A 33 -11.67 -21.29 14.38
C LYS A 33 -12.16 -21.35 15.84
N ARG A 34 -11.82 -20.35 16.66
CA ARG A 34 -12.18 -20.30 18.08
C ARG A 34 -13.46 -19.49 18.32
N HIS A 35 -13.69 -18.46 17.51
CA HIS A 35 -14.76 -17.48 17.65
C HIS A 35 -15.41 -17.21 16.28
N PRO A 36 -16.34 -18.09 15.84
CA PRO A 36 -16.94 -17.99 14.51
C PRO A 36 -17.82 -16.76 14.29
N HIS A 37 -18.21 -16.07 15.37
CA HIS A 37 -19.02 -14.84 15.31
C HIS A 37 -18.22 -13.60 14.89
N LEU A 38 -16.89 -13.66 14.93
CA LEU A 38 -16.04 -12.53 14.58
C LEU A 38 -16.00 -12.30 13.07
N SER A 39 -16.13 -11.04 12.67
CA SER A 39 -15.77 -10.60 11.32
C SER A 39 -14.28 -10.21 11.27
N VAL A 40 -13.55 -10.69 10.27
CA VAL A 40 -12.14 -10.31 10.05
C VAL A 40 -12.09 -9.19 9.02
N VAL A 41 -11.55 -8.04 9.39
CA VAL A 41 -11.31 -6.91 8.47
C VAL A 41 -9.84 -6.86 8.10
N TYR A 42 -9.58 -6.95 6.80
CA TYR A 42 -8.25 -6.85 6.23
C TYR A 42 -7.96 -5.39 5.88
N ASP A 43 -7.01 -4.80 6.58
CA ASP A 43 -6.79 -3.35 6.52
C ASP A 43 -6.17 -2.89 5.18
N ARG A 44 -6.75 -1.81 4.61
CA ARG A 44 -6.31 -1.11 3.39
C ARG A 44 -4.79 -0.89 3.31
N PHE A 45 -4.15 -0.50 4.42
CA PHE A 45 -2.73 -0.23 4.46
C PHE A 45 -1.92 -1.43 3.98
N HIS A 46 -2.28 -2.65 4.39
CA HIS A 46 -1.56 -3.84 4.00
C HIS A 46 -1.75 -4.18 2.52
N LEU A 47 -2.92 -3.90 1.94
CA LEU A 47 -3.15 -4.06 0.50
C LEU A 47 -2.32 -3.08 -0.32
N VAL A 48 -2.39 -1.79 0.02
CA VAL A 48 -1.59 -0.74 -0.62
C VAL A 48 -0.10 -1.01 -0.45
N LYS A 49 0.34 -1.46 0.73
CA LYS A 49 1.72 -1.87 0.99
C LYS A 49 2.14 -3.06 0.11
N ASN A 50 1.31 -4.09 0.03
CA ASN A 50 1.55 -5.25 -0.83
C ASN A 50 1.67 -4.84 -2.30
N PHE A 51 0.77 -4.00 -2.79
CA PHE A 51 0.85 -3.46 -4.15
C PHE A 51 2.14 -2.67 -4.38
N ASN A 52 2.46 -1.73 -3.49
CA ASN A 52 3.66 -0.91 -3.55
C ASN A 52 4.96 -1.72 -3.53
N GLU A 53 5.06 -2.74 -2.67
CA GLU A 53 6.29 -3.51 -2.46
C GLU A 53 6.42 -4.70 -3.42
N LYS A 54 5.30 -5.38 -3.72
CA LYS A 54 5.31 -6.60 -4.53
C LYS A 54 5.04 -6.34 -6.00
N VAL A 55 4.36 -5.25 -6.37
CA VAL A 55 4.10 -4.88 -7.78
C VAL A 55 5.03 -3.76 -8.20
N ILE A 56 4.77 -2.51 -7.78
CA ILE A 56 5.49 -1.31 -8.27
C ILE A 56 7.01 -1.48 -8.17
N CYS A 57 7.50 -1.86 -6.98
CA CYS A 57 8.93 -2.06 -6.76
C CYS A 57 9.55 -3.16 -7.65
N LYS A 58 8.80 -4.24 -7.93
CA LYS A 58 9.30 -5.41 -8.65
C LYS A 58 9.22 -5.19 -10.15
N VAL A 59 8.07 -4.76 -10.65
CA VAL A 59 7.86 -4.35 -12.04
C VAL A 59 8.90 -3.32 -12.49
N ARG A 60 9.14 -2.27 -11.68
CA ARG A 60 10.17 -1.26 -11.98
C ARG A 60 11.57 -1.88 -12.10
N LYS A 61 11.92 -2.82 -11.22
CA LYS A 61 13.23 -3.50 -11.24
C LYS A 61 13.36 -4.42 -12.44
N ASP A 62 12.33 -5.20 -12.75
CA ASP A 62 12.31 -6.14 -13.86
C ASP A 62 12.39 -5.38 -15.19
N LYS A 63 11.61 -4.30 -15.38
CA LYS A 63 11.69 -3.44 -16.57
C LYS A 63 13.04 -2.75 -16.70
N GLN A 64 13.59 -2.24 -15.60
CA GLN A 64 14.93 -1.66 -15.59
C GLN A 64 16.02 -2.66 -15.98
N ALA A 65 15.90 -3.93 -15.59
CA ALA A 65 16.84 -4.98 -15.99
C ALA A 65 16.73 -5.28 -17.49
N ARG A 66 15.50 -5.48 -18.00
CA ARG A 66 15.25 -5.72 -19.44
C ARG A 66 15.79 -4.61 -20.33
N LEU A 67 15.55 -3.34 -19.99
CA LEU A 67 16.06 -2.20 -20.77
C LEU A 67 17.60 -2.17 -20.83
N LYS A 68 18.30 -2.64 -19.79
CA LYS A 68 19.76 -2.76 -19.83
C LYS A 68 20.22 -3.87 -20.76
N GLU A 69 19.51 -5.00 -20.76
CA GLU A 69 19.79 -6.13 -21.65
C GLU A 69 19.55 -5.74 -23.12
N GLU A 70 18.52 -4.93 -23.37
CA GLU A 70 18.18 -4.36 -24.68
C GLU A 70 19.11 -3.21 -25.13
N GLY A 71 20.02 -2.76 -24.26
CA GLY A 71 20.99 -1.69 -24.56
C GLY A 71 20.47 -0.26 -24.34
N ASP A 72 19.20 -0.08 -23.97
CA ASP A 72 18.61 1.23 -23.65
C ASP A 72 19.00 1.68 -22.22
N SER A 73 20.25 2.10 -22.10
CA SER A 73 20.82 2.58 -20.84
C SER A 73 20.16 3.86 -20.32
N GLU A 74 19.57 4.67 -21.20
CA GLU A 74 18.93 5.93 -20.83
C GLU A 74 17.57 5.67 -20.16
N ALA A 75 16.70 4.88 -20.80
CA ALA A 75 15.41 4.49 -20.22
C ALA A 75 15.61 3.65 -18.95
N ALA A 76 16.62 2.77 -18.92
CA ALA A 76 16.95 2.04 -17.69
C ALA A 76 17.38 2.98 -16.55
N ARG A 77 18.06 4.09 -16.87
CA ARG A 77 18.47 5.10 -15.89
C ARG A 77 17.29 5.94 -15.40
N SER A 78 16.33 6.26 -16.27
CA SER A 78 15.13 7.04 -15.90
C SER A 78 14.29 6.34 -14.81
N LEU A 79 14.17 5.01 -14.89
CA LEU A 79 13.52 4.16 -13.89
C LEU A 79 14.30 4.05 -12.56
N LYS A 80 15.57 4.46 -12.51
CA LYS A 80 16.34 4.45 -11.27
C LYS A 80 15.81 5.56 -10.35
N HIS A 81 15.68 5.25 -9.06
CA HIS A 81 15.19 6.19 -8.04
C HIS A 81 13.76 6.74 -8.30
N SER A 82 12.95 6.09 -9.14
CA SER A 82 11.56 6.49 -9.39
C SER A 82 10.54 5.83 -8.45
N THR A 83 10.95 4.88 -7.60
CA THR A 83 10.05 4.12 -6.72
C THR A 83 9.07 5.00 -5.94
N TYR A 84 9.54 6.06 -5.28
CA TYR A 84 8.68 6.91 -4.46
C TYR A 84 7.68 7.75 -5.27
N ILE A 85 8.02 8.05 -6.54
CA ILE A 85 7.14 8.79 -7.45
C ILE A 85 6.01 7.87 -7.92
N LEU A 86 6.36 6.63 -8.28
CA LEU A 86 5.41 5.60 -8.70
C LEU A 86 4.49 5.11 -7.56
N LYS A 87 4.94 5.19 -6.30
CA LYS A 87 4.14 4.82 -5.11
C LYS A 87 3.19 5.91 -4.61
N SER A 88 3.33 7.14 -5.10
CA SER A 88 2.55 8.27 -4.59
C SER A 88 1.44 8.62 -5.56
N CYS A 89 0.19 8.67 -5.10
CA CYS A 89 -0.95 9.04 -5.92
C CYS A 89 -0.83 10.45 -6.55
N ALA A 90 -1.63 10.70 -7.58
CA ALA A 90 -1.64 11.96 -8.34
C ALA A 90 -1.75 13.20 -7.43
N ASP A 91 -2.64 13.19 -6.45
CA ASP A 91 -2.84 14.33 -5.56
C ASP A 91 -1.67 14.57 -4.62
N THR A 92 -1.01 13.51 -4.15
CA THR A 92 0.22 13.66 -3.37
C THR A 92 1.34 14.28 -4.21
N ARG A 93 1.45 13.89 -5.48
CA ARG A 93 2.43 14.48 -6.43
C ARG A 93 2.11 15.95 -6.68
N LYS A 94 0.85 16.30 -6.94
CA LYS A 94 0.38 17.69 -7.11
C LYS A 94 0.68 18.54 -5.88
N ARG A 95 0.33 18.06 -4.67
CA ARG A 95 0.60 18.77 -3.41
C ARG A 95 2.09 19.04 -3.22
N LYS A 96 2.96 18.04 -3.43
CA LYS A 96 4.41 18.21 -3.34
C LYS A 96 4.95 19.26 -4.32
N ASP A 97 4.42 19.31 -5.53
CA ASP A 97 4.80 20.32 -6.53
C ASP A 97 4.28 21.72 -6.17
N CYS A 98 3.14 21.84 -5.50
CA CYS A 98 2.64 23.11 -4.95
C CYS A 98 3.50 23.56 -3.76
N ASP A 99 3.80 22.65 -2.84
CA ASP A 99 4.66 22.92 -1.68
C ASP A 99 6.07 23.34 -2.09
N ALA A 100 6.62 22.71 -3.14
CA ALA A 100 7.90 23.10 -3.74
C ALA A 100 7.85 24.53 -4.30
N ARG A 101 6.78 24.87 -5.04
CA ARG A 101 6.56 26.24 -5.56
C ARG A 101 6.42 27.27 -4.45
N ALA A 102 5.83 26.87 -3.32
CA ALA A 102 5.69 27.70 -2.13
C ALA A 102 6.95 27.74 -1.25
N GLY A 103 8.05 27.08 -1.64
CA GLY A 103 9.28 27.03 -0.85
C GLY A 103 9.11 26.35 0.52
N ARG A 104 8.15 25.42 0.65
CA ARG A 104 7.86 24.75 1.92
C ARG A 104 9.06 23.94 2.40
N LEU A 105 9.34 24.07 3.69
CA LEU A 105 10.39 23.34 4.37
C LEU A 105 9.91 21.94 4.76
N VAL A 106 10.66 20.90 4.38
CA VAL A 106 10.36 19.49 4.69
C VAL A 106 11.08 19.05 5.96
N SER A 107 12.24 19.63 6.25
CA SER A 107 13.03 19.35 7.45
C SER A 107 13.70 20.63 7.92
N ARG A 108 13.51 20.97 9.21
CA ARG A 108 14.14 22.14 9.88
C ARG A 108 15.64 21.95 10.18
N GLY A 109 16.23 20.87 9.68
CA GLY A 109 17.60 20.52 10.04
C GLY A 109 17.74 20.26 11.54
N SER A 110 18.96 19.96 11.96
CA SER A 110 19.34 19.88 13.36
C SER A 110 20.85 19.96 13.47
N ALA A 111 21.34 20.99 14.16
CA ALA A 111 22.76 21.14 14.47
C ALA A 111 23.29 19.96 15.30
N LEU A 112 22.48 19.47 16.25
CA LEU A 112 22.78 18.30 17.10
C LEU A 112 23.05 17.02 16.29
N PHE A 113 22.43 16.89 15.11
CA PHE A 113 22.56 15.71 14.25
C PHE A 113 23.28 16.01 12.91
N GLY A 114 23.88 17.19 12.76
CA GLY A 114 24.53 17.63 11.51
C GLY A 114 23.59 17.64 10.29
N LYS A 115 22.27 17.74 10.51
CA LYS A 115 21.27 17.70 9.44
C LYS A 115 20.99 19.10 8.93
N GLN A 116 21.13 19.30 7.62
CA GLN A 116 20.76 20.55 6.97
C GLN A 116 19.25 20.67 6.81
N GLU A 117 18.79 21.92 6.69
CA GLU A 117 17.43 22.20 6.27
C GLU A 117 17.20 21.68 4.85
N ALA A 118 16.00 21.15 4.61
CA ALA A 118 15.64 20.60 3.30
C ALA A 118 14.31 21.21 2.84
N LEU A 119 14.33 21.81 1.65
CA LEU A 119 13.14 22.30 0.97
C LEU A 119 12.44 21.19 0.19
N GLN A 120 11.14 21.36 -0.02
CA GLN A 120 10.36 20.46 -0.84
C GLN A 120 10.82 20.55 -2.29
N LYS A 121 11.15 19.39 -2.89
CA LYS A 121 11.51 19.30 -4.31
C LYS A 121 10.26 19.13 -5.15
N GLY A 122 10.19 19.87 -6.26
CA GLY A 122 9.11 19.78 -7.24
C GLY A 122 9.48 18.93 -8.46
N GLY A 123 8.56 18.86 -9.42
CA GLY A 123 8.72 18.11 -10.68
C GLY A 123 8.33 16.64 -10.56
N ALA A 124 7.72 16.23 -9.44
CA ALA A 124 7.32 14.84 -9.23
C ALA A 124 6.20 14.42 -10.20
N ARG A 125 5.28 15.34 -10.52
CA ARG A 125 4.19 15.08 -11.46
C ARG A 125 4.70 14.83 -12.87
N LYS A 126 5.44 15.80 -13.42
CA LYS A 126 5.99 15.72 -14.79
C LYS A 126 6.85 14.47 -14.97
N ARG A 127 7.72 14.18 -13.99
CA ARG A 127 8.55 12.97 -14.03
C ARG A 127 7.74 11.69 -13.97
N CYS A 128 6.61 11.66 -13.26
CA CYS A 128 5.73 10.49 -13.26
C CYS A 128 5.07 10.30 -14.63
N GLU A 129 4.54 11.37 -15.22
CA GLU A 129 3.92 11.37 -16.55
C GLU A 129 4.89 10.86 -17.62
N GLU A 130 6.16 11.30 -17.58
CA GLU A 130 7.22 10.82 -18.48
C GLU A 130 7.54 9.32 -18.30
N LEU A 131 7.58 8.85 -17.06
CA LEU A 131 7.86 7.44 -16.77
C LEU A 131 6.72 6.52 -17.23
N ILE A 132 5.49 6.99 -17.05
CA ILE A 132 4.27 6.26 -17.40
C ILE A 132 4.09 6.21 -18.92
N SER A 133 4.31 7.32 -19.63
CA SER A 133 4.15 7.38 -21.09
C SER A 133 5.14 6.48 -21.84
N GLN A 134 6.28 6.17 -21.22
CA GLN A 134 7.31 5.31 -21.79
C GLN A 134 7.17 3.84 -21.38
N ASN A 135 6.28 3.50 -20.44
CA ASN A 135 6.22 2.15 -19.87
C ASN A 135 4.79 1.71 -19.50
N GLU A 136 4.30 0.67 -20.17
CA GLU A 136 2.94 0.13 -19.98
C GLU A 136 2.66 -0.39 -18.56
N LEU A 137 3.61 -1.09 -17.91
CA LEU A 137 3.37 -1.64 -16.58
C LEU A 137 3.36 -0.57 -15.46
N PRO A 138 4.23 0.45 -15.47
CA PRO A 138 4.06 1.67 -14.65
C PRO A 138 2.74 2.41 -14.91
N PHE A 139 2.24 2.45 -16.15
CA PHE A 139 0.91 3.00 -16.43
C PHE A 139 -0.20 2.19 -15.76
N ALA A 140 -0.17 0.86 -15.91
CA ALA A 140 -1.09 -0.04 -15.19
C ALA A 140 -1.00 0.13 -13.67
N CYS A 141 0.19 0.42 -13.13
CA CYS A 141 0.34 0.69 -11.70
C CYS A 141 -0.40 1.96 -11.26
N ASP A 142 -0.34 3.02 -12.07
CA ASP A 142 -0.96 4.31 -11.76
C ASP A 142 -2.49 4.22 -11.81
N ILE A 143 -3.04 3.55 -12.83
CA ILE A 143 -4.48 3.28 -12.94
C ILE A 143 -4.99 2.52 -11.70
N VAL A 144 -4.28 1.47 -11.28
CA VAL A 144 -4.68 0.68 -10.12
C VAL A 144 -4.65 1.51 -8.83
N ASP A 145 -3.67 2.39 -8.65
CA ASP A 145 -3.60 3.24 -7.46
C ASP A 145 -4.84 4.16 -7.35
N GLU A 146 -5.32 4.66 -8.48
CA GLU A 146 -6.57 5.41 -8.58
C GLU A 146 -7.79 4.53 -8.29
N MET A 147 -7.87 3.34 -8.89
CA MET A 147 -8.96 2.39 -8.65
C MET A 147 -9.03 1.96 -7.17
N LEU A 148 -7.89 1.70 -6.53
CA LEU A 148 -7.82 1.39 -5.11
C LEU A 148 -8.28 2.58 -4.26
N THR A 149 -7.90 3.80 -4.64
CA THR A 149 -8.34 5.01 -3.94
C THR A 149 -9.86 5.16 -4.03
N GLN A 150 -10.44 4.93 -5.20
CA GLN A 150 -11.90 4.97 -5.40
C GLN A 150 -12.62 3.85 -4.64
N ALA A 151 -12.13 2.60 -4.71
CA ALA A 151 -12.73 1.46 -4.02
C ALA A 151 -12.88 1.73 -2.50
N TYR A 152 -11.88 2.35 -1.89
CA TYR A 152 -11.90 2.67 -0.46
C TYR A 152 -12.66 3.95 -0.09
N SER A 153 -13.19 4.68 -1.08
CA SER A 153 -14.13 5.78 -0.83
C SER A 153 -15.59 5.30 -0.75
N CYS A 154 -15.87 4.09 -1.23
CA CYS A 154 -17.19 3.46 -1.12
C CYS A 154 -17.47 3.03 0.32
N THR A 155 -18.73 3.14 0.73
CA THR A 155 -19.23 2.61 2.02
C THR A 155 -20.10 1.37 1.85
N ASP A 156 -20.51 1.07 0.61
CA ASP A 156 -21.32 -0.10 0.30
C ASP A 156 -20.44 -1.33 0.02
N ALA A 157 -20.86 -2.47 0.57
CA ALA A 157 -20.11 -3.72 0.50
C ALA A 157 -20.05 -4.29 -0.93
N ASP A 158 -21.14 -4.18 -1.69
CA ASP A 158 -21.22 -4.70 -3.06
C ASP A 158 -20.46 -3.80 -4.02
N GLU A 159 -20.48 -2.48 -3.80
CA GLU A 159 -19.64 -1.53 -4.54
C GLU A 159 -18.14 -1.80 -4.33
N ILE A 160 -17.70 -2.02 -3.09
CA ILE A 160 -16.29 -2.38 -2.80
C ILE A 160 -15.94 -3.69 -3.49
N ARG A 161 -16.79 -4.72 -3.39
CA ARG A 161 -16.55 -6.01 -4.03
C ARG A 161 -16.38 -5.85 -5.54
N ALA A 162 -17.32 -5.18 -6.20
CA ALA A 162 -17.27 -4.95 -7.63
C ALA A 162 -16.04 -4.11 -8.03
N ALA A 163 -15.63 -3.13 -7.21
CA ALA A 163 -14.41 -2.36 -7.45
C ALA A 163 -13.15 -3.22 -7.33
N MET A 164 -13.08 -4.09 -6.33
CA MET A 164 -11.95 -5.00 -6.12
C MET A 164 -11.87 -6.09 -7.21
N GLU A 165 -13.01 -6.58 -7.70
CA GLU A 165 -13.07 -7.50 -8.85
C GLU A 165 -12.52 -6.83 -10.12
N ARG A 166 -12.93 -5.58 -10.41
CA ARG A 166 -12.35 -4.81 -11.52
C ARG A 166 -10.83 -4.62 -11.39
N ILE A 167 -10.33 -4.40 -10.17
CA ILE A 167 -8.89 -4.30 -9.91
C ILE A 167 -8.19 -5.65 -10.20
N VAL A 168 -8.79 -6.77 -9.78
CA VAL A 168 -8.28 -8.12 -10.04
C VAL A 168 -8.24 -8.43 -11.54
N ASP A 169 -9.28 -8.06 -12.28
CA ASP A 169 -9.33 -8.22 -13.74
C ASP A 169 -8.25 -7.40 -14.43
N MET A 170 -8.07 -6.15 -14.00
CA MET A 170 -6.98 -5.31 -14.49
C MET A 170 -5.62 -5.96 -14.21
N TYR A 171 -5.38 -6.44 -12.98
CA TYR A 171 -4.15 -7.16 -12.65
C TYR A 171 -3.88 -8.34 -13.57
N ARG A 172 -4.90 -9.15 -13.87
CA ARG A 172 -4.78 -10.30 -14.77
C ARG A 172 -4.52 -9.88 -16.21
N GLY A 173 -5.17 -8.80 -16.67
CA GLY A 173 -4.98 -8.23 -18.00
C GLY A 173 -3.55 -7.77 -18.29
N THR A 174 -2.75 -7.47 -17.28
CA THR A 174 -1.33 -7.11 -17.48
C THR A 174 -0.45 -8.26 -18.01
N GLY A 175 -0.85 -9.52 -17.77
CA GLY A 175 0.02 -10.68 -18.00
C GLY A 175 1.27 -10.76 -17.12
N ASP A 176 1.49 -9.83 -16.20
CA ASP A 176 2.68 -9.78 -15.34
C ASP A 176 2.51 -10.64 -14.08
N ARG A 177 3.56 -11.39 -13.75
CA ARG A 177 3.56 -12.33 -12.62
C ARG A 177 3.36 -11.67 -11.26
N HIS A 178 3.81 -10.42 -11.08
CA HIS A 178 3.73 -9.71 -9.81
C HIS A 178 2.30 -9.22 -9.59
N PHE A 179 1.68 -8.67 -10.63
CA PHE A 179 0.26 -8.33 -10.65
C PHE A 179 -0.60 -9.57 -10.39
N ALA A 180 -0.39 -10.67 -11.10
CA ALA A 180 -1.12 -11.91 -10.90
C ALA A 180 -0.99 -12.49 -9.47
N ARG A 181 0.16 -12.31 -8.83
CA ARG A 181 0.35 -12.73 -7.42
C ARG A 181 -0.49 -11.90 -6.46
N VAL A 182 -0.57 -10.59 -6.67
CA VAL A 182 -1.39 -9.72 -5.82
C VAL A 182 -2.88 -9.91 -6.11
N ALA A 183 -3.27 -10.20 -7.35
CA ALA A 183 -4.64 -10.61 -7.70
C ALA A 183 -5.11 -11.80 -6.84
N ARG A 184 -4.34 -12.89 -6.82
CA ARG A 184 -4.65 -14.08 -5.99
C ARG A 184 -4.75 -13.75 -4.50
N LEU A 185 -3.93 -12.80 -4.02
CA LEU A 185 -4.00 -12.35 -2.64
C LEU A 185 -5.34 -11.64 -2.37
N VAL A 186 -5.72 -10.68 -3.22
CA VAL A 186 -6.98 -9.94 -3.10
C VAL A 186 -8.17 -10.88 -3.13
N GLU A 187 -8.22 -11.80 -4.09
CA GLU A 187 -9.31 -12.77 -4.24
C GLU A 187 -9.46 -13.66 -3.00
N GLY A 188 -8.36 -14.21 -2.49
CA GLY A 188 -8.38 -15.05 -1.29
C GLY A 188 -8.75 -14.31 -0.01
N HIS A 189 -8.77 -12.98 -0.03
CA HIS A 189 -9.06 -12.12 1.12
C HIS A 189 -10.32 -11.26 0.90
N MET A 190 -11.08 -11.47 -0.18
CA MET A 190 -12.18 -10.61 -0.60
C MET A 190 -13.19 -10.32 0.52
N GLU A 191 -13.62 -11.35 1.24
CA GLU A 191 -14.61 -11.20 2.32
C GLU A 191 -14.12 -10.25 3.42
N GLY A 192 -12.85 -10.36 3.82
CA GLY A 192 -12.31 -9.48 4.85
C GLY A 192 -12.00 -8.06 4.36
N ILE A 193 -11.82 -7.88 3.04
CA ILE A 193 -11.68 -6.55 2.43
C ILE A 193 -13.04 -5.85 2.42
N VAL A 194 -14.08 -6.55 1.98
CA VAL A 194 -15.45 -6.05 1.92
C VAL A 194 -16.00 -5.78 3.32
N ALA A 195 -15.59 -6.56 4.34
CA ALA A 195 -15.96 -6.31 5.73
C ALA A 195 -15.55 -4.91 6.23
N GLN A 196 -14.55 -4.25 5.60
CA GLN A 196 -14.17 -2.88 5.94
C GLN A 196 -15.32 -1.87 5.70
N ALA A 197 -16.17 -2.09 4.68
CA ALA A 197 -17.33 -1.22 4.42
C ALA A 197 -18.31 -1.20 5.59
N ARG A 198 -18.44 -2.32 6.30
CA ARG A 198 -19.44 -2.49 7.37
C ARG A 198 -18.97 -1.96 8.71
N HIS A 199 -17.70 -2.13 9.03
CA HIS A 199 -17.20 -1.90 10.39
C HIS A 199 -16.24 -0.70 10.51
N HIS A 200 -15.73 -0.16 9.40
CA HIS A 200 -14.84 1.01 9.34
C HIS A 200 -13.65 1.00 10.32
N ILE A 201 -13.21 -0.18 10.76
CA ILE A 201 -12.03 -0.31 11.62
C ILE A 201 -10.75 -0.34 10.79
N SER A 202 -9.68 0.26 11.33
CA SER A 202 -8.36 0.27 10.70
C SER A 202 -7.25 0.01 11.72
N ASN A 203 -6.23 -0.72 11.29
CA ASN A 203 -5.00 -0.99 12.02
C ASN A 203 -3.96 0.14 11.88
N GLY A 204 -4.27 1.23 11.16
CA GLY A 204 -3.33 2.30 10.84
C GLY A 204 -2.72 2.98 12.08
N ARG A 205 -3.51 3.17 13.15
CA ARG A 205 -3.01 3.76 14.42
C ARG A 205 -1.98 2.86 15.09
N VAL A 206 -2.25 1.56 15.17
CA VAL A 206 -1.35 0.57 15.75
C VAL A 206 -0.07 0.47 14.93
N GLU A 207 -0.17 0.50 13.59
CA GLU A 207 1.02 0.48 12.75
C GLU A 207 1.86 1.76 12.88
N GLY A 208 1.22 2.93 13.06
CA GLY A 208 1.91 4.17 13.42
C GLY A 208 2.74 4.03 14.70
N THR A 209 2.14 3.44 15.74
CA THR A 209 2.85 3.13 17.00
C THR A 209 4.00 2.15 16.77
N ASN A 210 3.79 1.09 15.98
CA ASN A 210 4.85 0.13 15.62
C ASN A 210 6.04 0.82 14.95
N GLN A 211 5.79 1.79 14.06
CA GLN A 211 6.87 2.54 13.40
C GLN A 211 7.62 3.46 14.36
N MET A 212 6.93 4.09 15.31
CA MET A 212 7.58 4.88 16.36
C MET A 212 8.50 4.00 17.22
N ILE A 213 8.02 2.84 17.67
CA ILE A 213 8.82 1.87 18.44
C ILE A 213 10.04 1.42 17.63
N LYS A 214 9.87 1.06 16.36
CA LYS A 214 10.98 0.68 15.46
C LYS A 214 12.00 1.80 15.29
N THR A 215 11.56 3.05 15.24
CA THR A 215 12.43 4.22 15.11
C THR A 215 13.24 4.44 16.38
N LEU A 216 12.60 4.38 17.55
CA LEU A 216 13.27 4.49 18.85
C LEU A 216 14.33 3.40 19.03
N ARG A 217 13.99 2.14 18.68
CA ARG A 217 14.92 1.01 18.74
C ARG A 217 16.14 1.09 17.81
N ARG A 218 16.10 1.94 16.77
CA ARG A 218 17.25 2.17 15.87
C ARG A 218 18.13 3.32 16.31
N ALA A 219 17.63 4.16 17.21
CA ALA A 219 18.32 5.35 17.71
C ALA A 219 19.08 5.08 19.02
N GLY A 220 18.77 4.00 19.73
CA GLY A 220 19.58 3.43 20.81
C GLY A 220 20.35 2.22 20.32
#